data_AF-A0A9X4M7B2-F1
#
_entry.id   AF-A0A9X4M7B2-F1
#
_cell.length_a   1.000
_cell.length_b   1.000
_cell.length_c   1.000
_cell.angle_alpha   90.00
_cell.angle_beta   90.00
_cell.angle_gamma   90.00
#
_symmetry.space_group_name_H-M   'P 1'
#
loop_
_entity.id
_entity.type
_entity.pdbx_description
1 polymer ?
#
loop_
_entity_poly.entity_id
_entity_poly.type
_entity_poly.pdbx_seq_one_letter_code
_entity_poly.pdbx_strand_id
1 'polypeptide(L)'
;MSLTNALSRIDTFLSQNYPTQFAEWGDGLSEEKINDLVKDLPFVFPEELRELYKWHNGSGDHWICVVFPFSSLEDAIKDYKIISTFPNSWKVNSFPLFSYEDDILFVDCGKNDLPVWYMYWENGSTEIFWSSITKMILTIAEAFEMGAYGSDNDYYESDKRKLLKVMWRNDPDIINSLIEQLKIVKQERLHHIPYGYESIQRFVWQDIDKLLTSDQTKVDMLQEFTSIFLDECDRIINTP
;
A
#
# COMPACT_ATOMS: atom_id res chain seq x y z
N MET A 1 5.17 -16.01 9.37
CA MET A 1 5.56 -14.99 10.37
C MET A 1 4.29 -14.24 10.75
N SER A 2 4.04 -13.93 12.02
CA SER A 2 2.79 -13.28 12.43
C SER A 2 2.83 -11.78 12.21
N LEU A 3 1.65 -11.16 12.13
CA LEU A 3 1.47 -9.70 12.11
C LEU A 3 2.23 -9.03 13.27
N THR A 4 2.06 -9.52 14.51
CA THR A 4 2.69 -8.96 15.73
C THR A 4 4.19 -8.86 15.60
N ASN A 5 4.81 -9.89 15.01
CA ASN A 5 6.25 -9.94 14.85
C ASN A 5 6.73 -8.89 13.84
N ALA A 6 5.98 -8.69 12.75
CA ALA A 6 6.26 -7.63 11.78
C ALA A 6 6.14 -6.24 12.40
N LEU A 7 5.08 -6.00 13.19
CA LEU A 7 4.85 -4.72 13.89
C LEU A 7 6.00 -4.40 14.86
N SER A 8 6.42 -5.37 15.66
CA SER A 8 7.56 -5.19 16.59
C SER A 8 8.89 -4.88 15.88
N ARG A 9 9.09 -5.42 14.67
CA ARG A 9 10.27 -5.09 13.84
C ARG A 9 10.21 -3.65 13.33
N ILE A 10 9.02 -3.18 12.94
CA ILE A 10 8.80 -1.78 12.55
C ILE A 10 9.10 -0.85 13.73
N ASP A 11 8.60 -1.13 14.94
CA ASP A 11 8.91 -0.34 16.15
C ASP A 11 10.41 -0.26 16.41
N THR A 12 11.08 -1.40 16.36
CA THR A 12 12.51 -1.50 16.61
C THR A 12 13.27 -0.62 15.61
N PHE A 13 12.89 -0.68 14.34
CA PHE A 13 13.53 0.12 13.30
C PHE A 13 13.24 1.62 13.46
N LEU A 14 11.97 2.00 13.63
CA LEU A 14 11.57 3.41 13.72
C LEU A 14 12.10 4.08 14.98
N SER A 15 12.04 3.41 16.13
CA SER A 15 12.59 3.95 17.39
C SER A 15 14.11 4.19 17.33
N GLN A 16 14.85 3.41 16.53
CA GLN A 16 16.29 3.55 16.38
C GLN A 16 16.68 4.60 15.33
N ASN A 17 15.96 4.66 14.22
CA ASN A 17 16.35 5.45 13.05
C ASN A 17 15.58 6.78 12.92
N TYR A 18 14.35 6.83 13.43
CA TYR A 18 13.42 7.96 13.32
C TYR A 18 12.72 8.26 14.67
N PRO A 19 13.46 8.41 15.78
CA PRO A 19 12.88 8.49 17.12
C PRO A 19 11.94 9.68 17.31
N THR A 20 12.19 10.81 16.66
CA THR A 20 11.34 12.00 16.76
C THR A 20 9.99 11.78 16.08
N GLN A 21 10.00 11.26 14.86
CA GLN A 21 8.77 10.97 14.11
C GLN A 21 7.98 9.86 14.81
N PHE A 22 8.67 8.83 15.28
CA PHE A 22 8.04 7.70 15.96
C PHE A 22 7.40 8.11 17.30
N ALA A 23 7.96 9.10 18.00
CA ALA A 23 7.37 9.62 19.23
C ALA A 23 6.03 10.36 19.03
N GLU A 24 5.69 10.74 17.79
CA GLU A 24 4.43 11.39 17.45
C GLU A 24 3.32 10.38 17.08
N TRP A 25 3.64 9.09 17.00
CA TRP A 25 2.64 8.06 16.71
C TRP A 25 1.69 7.87 17.89
N GLY A 26 0.43 7.55 17.57
CA GLY A 26 -0.60 7.36 18.59
C GLY A 26 -0.36 6.09 19.39
N ASP A 27 -0.48 6.15 20.72
CA ASP A 27 -0.41 4.96 21.56
C ASP A 27 -1.46 3.91 21.13
N GLY A 28 -1.12 2.64 21.30
CA GLY A 28 -2.02 1.53 21.05
C GLY A 28 -3.30 1.58 21.90
N LEU A 29 -4.43 1.18 21.31
CA LEU A 29 -5.73 1.16 21.97
C LEU A 29 -5.94 -0.11 22.82
N SER A 30 -6.69 0.04 23.91
CA SER A 30 -7.19 -1.12 24.66
C SER A 30 -8.32 -1.83 23.90
N GLU A 31 -8.51 -3.12 24.17
CA GLU A 31 -9.60 -3.90 23.61
C GLU A 31 -10.98 -3.29 23.90
N GLU A 32 -11.18 -2.77 25.11
CA GLU A 32 -12.43 -2.08 25.51
C GLU A 32 -12.69 -0.85 24.64
N LYS A 33 -11.67 -0.03 24.42
CA LYS A 33 -11.76 1.18 23.60
C LYS A 33 -12.04 0.85 22.13
N ILE A 34 -11.39 -0.19 21.59
CA ILE A 34 -11.66 -0.67 20.23
C ILE A 34 -13.12 -1.11 20.12
N ASN A 35 -13.60 -1.94 21.06
CA ASN A 35 -14.99 -2.41 21.08
C ASN A 35 -15.99 -1.26 21.12
N ASP A 36 -15.74 -0.24 21.94
CA ASP A 36 -16.60 0.93 22.03
C ASP A 36 -16.66 1.74 20.74
N LEU A 37 -15.54 1.84 20.01
CA LEU A 37 -15.44 2.58 18.75
C LEU A 37 -16.11 1.84 17.59
N VAL A 38 -15.89 0.54 17.47
CA VAL A 38 -16.32 -0.26 16.31
C VAL A 38 -17.74 -0.83 16.42
N LYS A 39 -18.40 -0.68 17.58
CA LYS A 39 -19.72 -1.27 17.87
C LYS A 39 -20.82 -0.94 16.86
N ASP A 40 -20.74 0.22 16.22
CA ASP A 40 -21.74 0.72 15.26
C ASP A 40 -21.38 0.38 13.80
N LEU A 41 -20.26 -0.32 13.56
CA LEU A 41 -19.91 -0.80 12.22
C LEU A 41 -20.84 -1.96 11.82
N PRO A 42 -21.27 -2.04 10.55
CA PRO A 42 -22.20 -3.08 10.09
C PRO A 42 -21.52 -4.44 9.82
N PHE A 43 -20.32 -4.65 10.34
CA PHE A 43 -19.55 -5.89 10.20
C PHE A 43 -18.72 -6.15 11.46
N VAL A 44 -18.30 -7.41 11.61
CA VAL A 44 -17.41 -7.81 12.70
C VAL A 44 -16.02 -7.23 12.43
N PHE A 45 -15.52 -6.39 13.32
CA PHE A 45 -14.19 -5.82 13.18
C PHE A 45 -13.10 -6.91 13.34
N PRO A 46 -12.29 -7.19 12.29
CA PRO A 46 -11.36 -8.33 12.27
C PRO A 46 -10.25 -8.27 13.31
N GLU A 47 -9.79 -9.44 13.80
CA GLU A 47 -8.73 -9.51 14.82
C GLU A 47 -7.40 -8.91 14.37
N GLU A 48 -6.98 -9.10 13.11
CA GLU A 48 -5.73 -8.50 12.61
C GLU A 48 -5.79 -6.96 12.62
N LEU A 49 -6.97 -6.36 12.37
CA LEU A 49 -7.12 -4.92 12.52
C LEU A 49 -7.13 -4.48 13.98
N ARG A 50 -7.72 -5.29 14.89
CA ARG A 50 -7.62 -5.05 16.34
C ARG A 50 -6.17 -5.08 16.80
N GLU A 51 -5.40 -6.04 16.32
CA GLU A 51 -3.97 -6.17 16.61
C GLU A 51 -3.19 -4.95 16.13
N LEU A 52 -3.48 -4.47 14.91
CA LEU A 52 -2.86 -3.25 14.37
C LEU A 52 -3.19 -2.00 15.20
N TYR A 53 -4.44 -1.84 15.66
CA TYR A 53 -4.83 -0.71 16.50
C TYR A 53 -4.41 -0.84 17.97
N LYS A 54 -4.17 -2.05 18.48
CA LYS A 54 -3.50 -2.29 19.77
C LYS A 54 -2.03 -1.94 19.73
N TRP A 55 -1.42 -1.96 18.54
CA TRP A 55 -0.03 -1.58 18.33
C TRP A 55 0.13 -0.06 18.35
N HIS A 56 -0.53 0.64 17.42
CA HIS A 56 -0.59 2.11 17.42
C HIS A 56 -1.96 2.60 16.94
N ASN A 57 -2.43 3.74 17.45
CA ASN A 57 -3.66 4.38 16.98
C ASN A 57 -3.37 5.42 15.89
N GLY A 58 -2.79 4.97 14.79
CA GLY A 58 -2.35 5.81 13.69
C GLY A 58 -0.93 6.37 13.87
N SER A 59 -0.38 6.88 12.76
CA SER A 59 0.98 7.42 12.68
C SER A 59 1.04 8.95 12.61
N GLY A 60 -0.08 9.63 12.88
CA GLY A 60 -0.20 11.07 12.67
C GLY A 60 -0.02 11.42 11.19
N ASP A 61 0.78 12.45 10.90
CA ASP A 61 1.11 12.85 9.53
C ASP A 61 2.31 12.07 8.95
N HIS A 62 2.87 11.12 9.71
CA HIS A 62 4.07 10.38 9.29
C HIS A 62 3.73 9.16 8.44
N TRP A 63 4.52 8.95 7.41
CA TRP A 63 4.36 7.84 6.49
C TRP A 63 5.01 6.58 7.08
N ILE A 64 4.23 5.51 7.20
CA ILE A 64 4.72 4.19 7.61
C ILE A 64 5.34 3.41 6.43
N CYS A 65 4.99 3.77 5.20
CA CYS A 65 5.50 3.18 3.96
C CYS A 65 5.32 4.16 2.79
N VAL A 66 5.69 3.75 1.57
CA VAL A 66 5.50 4.54 0.31
C VAL A 66 4.06 4.99 0.10
N VAL A 67 3.11 4.37 0.79
CA VAL A 67 1.72 4.41 0.40
C VAL A 67 1.06 5.59 1.10
N PHE A 68 0.79 5.58 2.42
CA PHE A 68 0.14 6.71 3.14
C PHE A 68 0.37 6.65 4.66
N PRO A 69 0.06 7.72 5.43
CA PRO A 69 -0.08 7.65 6.88
C PRO A 69 -1.12 6.61 7.32
N PHE A 70 -0.87 5.97 8.46
CA PHE A 70 -1.81 5.07 9.11
C PHE A 70 -2.82 5.89 9.89
N SER A 71 -4.10 5.76 9.54
CA SER A 71 -5.17 6.56 10.15
C SER A 71 -5.48 6.08 11.56
N SER A 72 -5.79 7.00 12.47
CA SER A 72 -6.38 6.65 13.77
C SER A 72 -7.70 5.89 13.57
N LEU A 73 -8.11 5.06 14.54
CA LEU A 73 -9.35 4.29 14.43
C LEU A 73 -10.57 5.22 14.35
N GLU A 74 -10.54 6.33 15.10
CA GLU A 74 -11.56 7.37 15.04
C GLU A 74 -11.69 7.97 13.63
N ASP A 75 -10.57 8.33 13.00
CA ASP A 75 -10.56 8.93 11.66
C ASP A 75 -10.98 7.90 10.60
N ALA A 76 -10.48 6.67 10.69
CA ALA A 76 -10.89 5.58 9.80
C ALA A 76 -12.40 5.30 9.88
N ILE A 77 -13.00 5.33 11.07
CA ILE A 77 -14.46 5.19 11.24
C ILE A 77 -15.21 6.38 10.65
N LYS A 78 -14.69 7.60 10.83
CA LYS A 78 -15.28 8.80 10.25
C LYS A 78 -15.27 8.73 8.72
N ASP A 79 -14.14 8.35 8.13
CA ASP A 79 -13.99 8.17 6.69
C ASP A 79 -14.91 7.07 6.18
N TYR A 80 -14.98 5.94 6.87
CA TYR A 80 -15.93 4.87 6.55
C TYR A 80 -17.39 5.38 6.51
N LYS A 81 -17.81 6.17 7.51
CA LYS A 81 -19.16 6.74 7.57
C LYS A 81 -19.43 7.70 6.44
N ILE A 82 -18.45 8.50 6.03
CA ILE A 82 -18.58 9.41 4.87
C ILE A 82 -18.69 8.59 3.59
N ILE A 83 -17.76 7.65 3.37
CA ILE A 83 -17.65 6.94 2.10
C ILE A 83 -18.83 5.98 1.90
N SER A 84 -19.35 5.37 2.97
CA SER A 84 -20.53 4.52 2.91
C SER A 84 -21.83 5.25 2.51
N THR A 85 -21.84 6.58 2.47
CA THR A 85 -22.98 7.35 1.92
C THR A 85 -22.99 7.40 0.39
N PHE A 86 -21.90 7.05 -0.29
CA PHE A 86 -21.82 7.09 -1.76
C PHE A 86 -22.51 5.85 -2.37
N PRO A 87 -23.62 6.00 -3.13
CA PRO A 87 -24.54 4.90 -3.41
C PRO A 87 -24.03 3.75 -4.29
N ASN A 88 -22.87 3.87 -4.94
CA ASN A 88 -22.47 2.96 -6.04
C ASN A 88 -21.01 2.48 -6.04
N SER A 89 -20.18 2.93 -5.09
CA SER A 89 -18.74 2.64 -5.09
C SER A 89 -18.25 1.88 -3.86
N TRP A 90 -18.99 1.90 -2.75
CA TRP A 90 -18.52 1.37 -1.48
C TRP A 90 -19.15 0.03 -1.10
N LYS A 91 -18.31 -0.96 -0.78
CA LYS A 91 -18.77 -2.20 -0.16
C LYS A 91 -18.93 -1.97 1.33
N VAL A 92 -20.01 -2.50 1.90
CA VAL A 92 -20.31 -2.39 3.34
C VAL A 92 -19.14 -2.82 4.23
N ASN A 93 -18.33 -3.79 3.79
CA ASN A 93 -17.21 -4.31 4.58
C ASN A 93 -15.84 -3.71 4.18
N SER A 94 -15.79 -2.71 3.30
CA SER A 94 -14.54 -1.99 3.01
C SER A 94 -14.27 -1.01 4.15
N PHE A 95 -13.15 -1.18 4.87
CA PHE A 95 -12.76 -0.28 5.96
C PHE A 95 -11.50 0.50 5.58
N PRO A 96 -11.51 1.84 5.57
CA PRO A 96 -10.32 2.62 5.22
C PRO A 96 -9.27 2.45 6.33
N LEU A 97 -8.01 2.30 5.95
CA LEU A 97 -6.93 2.04 6.90
C LEU A 97 -5.77 3.01 6.75
N PHE A 98 -5.48 3.42 5.53
CA PHE A 98 -4.49 4.46 5.26
C PHE A 98 -5.11 5.49 4.33
N SER A 99 -4.98 6.76 4.66
CA SER A 99 -5.52 7.85 3.86
C SER A 99 -4.56 9.04 3.82
N TYR A 100 -4.47 9.67 2.66
CA TYR A 100 -3.76 10.93 2.47
C TYR A 100 -4.39 11.69 1.32
N GLU A 101 -4.84 12.92 1.59
CA GLU A 101 -5.57 13.73 0.61
C GLU A 101 -6.74 12.93 0.00
N ASP A 102 -6.73 12.71 -1.32
CA ASP A 102 -7.78 11.99 -2.05
C ASP A 102 -7.51 10.48 -2.17
N ASP A 103 -6.36 10.01 -1.68
CA ASP A 103 -5.96 8.62 -1.77
C ASP A 103 -6.33 7.81 -0.54
N ILE A 104 -6.93 6.63 -0.75
CA ILE A 104 -7.38 5.75 0.33
C ILE A 104 -7.04 4.29 0.02
N LEU A 105 -6.37 3.64 0.97
CA LEU A 105 -6.30 2.19 1.07
C LEU A 105 -7.38 1.67 2.00
N PHE A 106 -8.15 0.69 1.53
CA PHE A 106 -9.20 0.05 2.31
C PHE A 106 -9.01 -1.46 2.40
N VAL A 107 -9.37 -2.03 3.54
CA VAL A 107 -9.33 -3.47 3.81
C VAL A 107 -10.71 -4.06 3.59
N ASP A 108 -10.79 -5.17 2.86
CA ASP A 108 -12.05 -5.92 2.72
C ASP A 108 -12.26 -6.83 3.95
N CYS A 109 -12.94 -6.30 4.96
CA CYS A 109 -13.27 -7.01 6.21
C CYS A 109 -14.26 -8.16 6.02
N GLY A 110 -14.81 -8.35 4.80
CA GLY A 110 -15.66 -9.48 4.45
C GLY A 110 -14.88 -10.73 4.04
N LYS A 111 -13.56 -10.66 3.94
CA LYS A 111 -12.69 -11.74 3.48
C LYS A 111 -11.69 -12.15 4.55
N ASN A 112 -11.38 -13.45 4.60
CA ASN A 112 -10.51 -14.03 5.63
C ASN A 112 -9.11 -13.41 5.64
N ASP A 113 -8.48 -13.25 4.47
CA ASP A 113 -7.10 -12.77 4.38
C ASP A 113 -6.97 -11.24 4.45
N LEU A 114 -8.10 -10.52 4.52
CA LEU A 114 -8.15 -9.06 4.60
C LEU A 114 -7.33 -8.38 3.49
N PRO A 115 -7.67 -8.61 2.20
CA PRO A 115 -6.96 -7.98 1.11
C PRO A 115 -7.10 -6.46 1.20
N VAL A 116 -5.99 -5.78 0.93
CA VAL A 116 -5.91 -4.33 0.91
C VAL A 116 -6.11 -3.86 -0.52
N TRP A 117 -7.09 -3.00 -0.69
CA TRP A 117 -7.43 -2.40 -1.95
C TRP A 117 -7.04 -0.94 -1.97
N TYR A 118 -6.74 -0.45 -3.16
CA TYR A 118 -6.53 0.95 -3.44
C TYR A 118 -7.72 1.47 -4.27
N MET A 119 -8.18 2.69 -3.97
CA MET A 119 -9.23 3.38 -4.72
C MET A 119 -8.64 4.55 -5.49
N TYR A 120 -8.94 4.62 -6.78
CA TYR A 120 -8.65 5.78 -7.62
C TYR A 120 -9.79 6.78 -7.51
N TRP A 121 -9.53 7.93 -6.90
CA TRP A 121 -10.58 8.95 -6.70
C TRP A 121 -11.15 9.48 -8.01
N GLU A 122 -10.30 9.67 -9.02
CA GLU A 122 -10.66 10.28 -10.32
C GLU A 122 -11.76 9.54 -11.06
N ASN A 123 -11.75 8.21 -10.98
CA ASN A 123 -12.65 7.34 -11.75
C ASN A 123 -13.43 6.34 -10.90
N GLY A 124 -13.19 6.29 -9.59
CA GLY A 124 -13.81 5.37 -8.63
C GLY A 124 -13.43 3.91 -8.83
N SER A 125 -12.45 3.61 -9.68
CA SER A 125 -11.95 2.25 -9.88
C SER A 125 -11.17 1.78 -8.66
N THR A 126 -11.10 0.46 -8.48
CA THR A 126 -10.43 -0.13 -7.33
C THR A 126 -9.59 -1.30 -7.77
N GLU A 127 -8.49 -1.51 -7.08
CA GLU A 127 -7.59 -2.63 -7.33
C GLU A 127 -7.11 -3.28 -6.04
N ILE A 128 -6.70 -4.54 -6.13
CA ILE A 128 -6.06 -5.22 -5.00
C ILE A 128 -4.59 -4.79 -4.99
N PHE A 129 -4.22 -4.05 -3.96
CA PHE A 129 -2.87 -3.59 -3.73
C PHE A 129 -2.04 -4.62 -2.95
N TRP A 130 -2.69 -5.34 -2.02
CA TRP A 130 -2.13 -6.49 -1.31
C TRP A 130 -3.16 -7.58 -1.14
N SER A 131 -2.75 -8.85 -1.27
CA SER A 131 -3.66 -9.97 -1.04
C SER A 131 -4.00 -10.17 0.43
N SER A 132 -3.20 -9.59 1.34
CA SER A 132 -3.43 -9.64 2.78
C SER A 132 -2.76 -8.48 3.53
N ILE A 133 -3.42 -7.98 4.58
CA ILE A 133 -2.84 -7.00 5.51
C ILE A 133 -1.57 -7.52 6.18
N THR A 134 -1.56 -8.79 6.61
CA THR A 134 -0.37 -9.41 7.22
C THR A 134 0.82 -9.41 6.24
N LYS A 135 0.60 -9.76 4.97
CA LYS A 135 1.67 -9.73 3.95
C LYS A 135 2.17 -8.31 3.67
N MET A 136 1.27 -7.32 3.66
CA MET A 136 1.65 -5.91 3.51
C MET A 136 2.57 -5.47 4.65
N ILE A 137 2.17 -5.68 5.90
CA ILE A 137 2.94 -5.25 7.07
C ILE A 137 4.29 -6.00 7.15
N LEU A 138 4.32 -7.30 6.83
CA LEU A 138 5.57 -8.06 6.72
C LEU A 138 6.53 -7.47 5.68
N THR A 139 5.99 -7.07 4.53
CA THR A 139 6.77 -6.42 3.48
C THR A 139 7.31 -5.07 3.93
N ILE A 140 6.51 -4.27 4.63
CA ILE A 140 6.95 -2.98 5.18
C ILE A 140 8.12 -3.19 6.16
N ALA A 141 7.99 -4.14 7.10
CA ALA A 141 9.05 -4.47 8.05
C ALA A 141 10.36 -4.89 7.38
N GLU A 142 10.30 -5.80 6.40
CA GLU A 142 11.50 -6.24 5.66
C GLU A 142 12.08 -5.12 4.78
N ALA A 143 11.23 -4.28 4.19
CA ALA A 143 11.68 -3.14 3.39
C ALA A 143 12.46 -2.12 4.23
N PHE A 144 12.03 -1.85 5.47
CA PHE A 144 12.79 -1.04 6.42
C PHE A 144 14.19 -1.64 6.68
N GLU A 145 14.26 -2.92 7.02
CA GLU A 145 15.53 -3.60 7.33
C GLU A 145 16.50 -3.67 6.13
N MET A 146 15.97 -3.70 4.91
CA MET A 146 16.78 -3.68 3.69
C MET A 146 17.25 -2.27 3.30
N GLY A 147 16.85 -1.24 4.04
CA GLY A 147 17.06 0.16 3.66
C GLY A 147 16.41 0.46 2.30
N ALA A 148 15.20 -0.06 2.10
CA ALA A 148 14.39 0.25 0.93
C ALA A 148 13.65 1.58 1.09
N TYR A 149 13.56 2.13 2.30
CA TYR A 149 13.02 3.46 2.57
C TYR A 149 14.15 4.39 2.97
N GLY A 150 14.11 5.61 2.46
CA GLY A 150 15.06 6.66 2.78
C GLY A 150 14.42 8.05 2.69
N SER A 151 15.11 9.03 3.23
CA SER A 151 14.75 10.44 3.07
C SER A 151 15.80 11.11 2.18
N ASP A 152 15.39 11.64 1.03
CA ASP A 152 16.21 12.55 0.22
C ASP A 152 15.56 13.93 0.23
N ASN A 153 16.29 14.95 0.73
CA ASN A 153 15.85 16.34 0.79
C ASN A 153 14.41 16.54 1.30
N ASP A 154 14.09 15.95 2.46
CA ASP A 154 12.76 16.00 3.11
C ASP A 154 11.63 15.24 2.39
N TYR A 155 11.92 14.54 1.29
CA TYR A 155 10.97 13.65 0.63
C TYR A 155 11.25 12.20 1.02
N TYR A 156 10.18 11.47 1.36
CA TYR A 156 10.24 10.04 1.58
C TYR A 156 10.34 9.33 0.24
N GLU A 157 11.47 8.70 -0.03
CA GLU A 157 11.69 7.94 -1.27
C GLU A 157 11.89 6.46 -0.93
N SER A 158 11.39 5.59 -1.80
CA SER A 158 11.65 4.16 -1.73
C SER A 158 12.57 3.69 -2.85
N ASP A 159 13.60 2.91 -2.51
CA ASP A 159 14.31 2.08 -3.47
C ASP A 159 13.35 1.01 -4.01
N LYS A 160 12.75 1.32 -5.15
CA LYS A 160 11.73 0.50 -5.83
C LYS A 160 12.24 -0.92 -6.09
N ARG A 161 13.53 -1.12 -6.39
CA ARG A 161 14.09 -2.46 -6.66
C ARG A 161 14.11 -3.31 -5.40
N LYS A 162 14.56 -2.74 -4.28
CA LYS A 162 14.55 -3.44 -2.99
C LYS A 162 13.13 -3.74 -2.54
N LEU A 163 12.22 -2.77 -2.67
CA LEU A 163 10.82 -2.95 -2.30
C LEU A 163 10.16 -4.07 -3.12
N LEU A 164 10.28 -4.04 -4.44
CA LEU A 164 9.75 -5.08 -5.33
C LEU A 164 10.30 -6.47 -5.00
N LYS A 165 11.59 -6.57 -4.64
CA LYS A 165 12.22 -7.84 -4.24
C LYS A 165 11.61 -8.41 -2.96
N VAL A 166 11.21 -7.56 -2.01
CA VAL A 166 10.53 -7.99 -0.78
C VAL A 166 9.08 -8.34 -1.08
N MET A 167 8.38 -7.50 -1.85
CA MET A 167 7.01 -7.76 -2.30
C MET A 167 6.87 -9.12 -2.98
N TRP A 168 7.77 -9.44 -3.92
CA TRP A 168 7.78 -10.74 -4.59
C TRP A 168 7.89 -11.92 -3.61
N ARG A 169 8.69 -11.76 -2.55
CA ARG A 169 8.94 -12.82 -1.57
C ARG A 169 7.74 -13.05 -0.66
N ASN A 170 7.05 -11.96 -0.29
CA ASN A 170 5.99 -11.99 0.72
C ASN A 170 4.59 -12.05 0.11
N ASP A 171 4.41 -11.53 -1.09
CA ASP A 171 3.15 -11.56 -1.84
C ASP A 171 3.35 -11.76 -3.36
N PRO A 172 3.86 -12.94 -3.78
CA PRO A 172 4.11 -13.23 -5.19
C PRO A 172 2.83 -13.20 -6.05
N ASP A 173 1.67 -13.42 -5.45
CA ASP A 173 0.38 -13.44 -6.16
C ASP A 173 0.06 -12.07 -6.79
N ILE A 174 0.33 -10.98 -6.05
CA ILE A 174 0.15 -9.61 -6.55
C ILE A 174 1.10 -9.33 -7.69
N ILE A 175 2.37 -9.72 -7.58
CA ILE A 175 3.32 -9.45 -8.67
C ILE A 175 3.02 -10.30 -9.90
N ASN A 176 2.63 -11.56 -9.73
CA ASN A 176 2.19 -12.41 -10.84
C ASN A 176 0.95 -11.82 -11.54
N SER A 177 -0.02 -11.31 -10.76
CA SER A 177 -1.19 -10.60 -11.32
C SER A 177 -0.77 -9.38 -12.14
N LEU A 178 0.15 -8.55 -11.63
CA LEU A 178 0.69 -7.39 -12.36
C LEU A 178 1.42 -7.81 -13.65
N ILE A 179 2.21 -8.89 -13.60
CA ILE A 179 2.89 -9.44 -14.79
C ILE A 179 1.88 -9.88 -15.85
N GLU A 180 0.80 -10.56 -15.46
CA GLU A 180 -0.24 -10.98 -16.42
C GLU A 180 -0.97 -9.77 -17.03
N GLN A 181 -1.28 -8.74 -16.24
CA GLN A 181 -1.85 -7.49 -16.76
C GLN A 181 -0.90 -6.82 -17.77
N LEU A 182 0.40 -6.77 -17.49
CA LEU A 182 1.41 -6.25 -18.41
C LEU A 182 1.49 -7.05 -19.71
N LYS A 183 1.36 -8.38 -19.64
CA LYS A 183 1.33 -9.24 -20.84
C LYS A 183 0.12 -8.92 -21.72
N ILE A 184 -1.05 -8.71 -21.13
CA ILE A 184 -2.27 -8.33 -21.85
C ILE A 184 -2.08 -6.97 -22.54
N VAL A 185 -1.61 -5.95 -21.81
CA VAL A 185 -1.34 -4.61 -22.37
C VAL A 185 -0.35 -4.67 -23.53
N LYS A 186 0.73 -5.47 -23.39
CA LYS A 186 1.74 -5.67 -24.44
C LYS A 186 1.15 -6.35 -25.69
N GLN A 187 0.24 -7.31 -25.52
CA GLN A 187 -0.39 -8.04 -26.62
C GLN A 187 -1.44 -7.18 -27.36
N GLU A 188 -2.17 -6.31 -26.64
CA GLU A 188 -3.30 -5.57 -27.19
C GLU A 188 -2.95 -4.26 -27.92
N ARG A 189 -1.67 -3.85 -28.02
CA ARG A 189 -1.17 -2.64 -28.73
C ARG A 189 -2.17 -1.47 -28.71
N LEU A 190 -2.40 -0.88 -27.52
CA LEU A 190 -2.93 0.48 -27.31
C LEU A 190 -4.02 0.96 -28.29
N HIS A 191 -5.16 0.29 -28.37
CA HIS A 191 -6.35 0.92 -28.95
C HIS A 191 -7.54 1.09 -28.02
N HIS A 192 -7.60 0.41 -26.88
CA HIS A 192 -8.48 0.80 -25.76
C HIS A 192 -7.96 0.12 -24.50
N ILE A 193 -7.43 0.87 -23.52
CA ILE A 193 -7.12 0.31 -22.20
C ILE A 193 -8.09 0.92 -21.19
N PRO A 194 -9.04 0.13 -20.65
CA PRO A 194 -9.76 0.48 -19.44
C PRO A 194 -9.00 -0.05 -18.20
N TYR A 195 -8.67 0.85 -17.27
CA TYR A 195 -8.56 0.65 -15.81
C TYR A 195 -7.44 -0.23 -15.22
N GLY A 196 -6.63 -0.97 -15.99
CA GLY A 196 -5.48 -1.73 -15.47
C GLY A 196 -4.12 -1.01 -15.50
N TYR A 197 -4.08 0.23 -16.01
CA TYR A 197 -2.84 0.97 -16.30
C TYR A 197 -2.38 1.87 -15.14
N GLU A 198 -3.30 2.32 -14.29
CA GLU A 198 -3.03 3.33 -13.24
C GLU A 198 -2.20 2.74 -12.07
N SER A 199 -2.26 1.43 -11.85
CA SER A 199 -1.51 0.67 -10.83
C SER A 199 -0.02 0.59 -11.14
N ILE A 200 0.26 0.33 -12.41
CA ILE A 200 1.59 0.37 -13.00
C ILE A 200 2.11 1.79 -12.85
N GLN A 201 1.26 2.78 -13.08
CA GLN A 201 1.61 4.19 -12.98
C GLN A 201 2.04 4.61 -11.56
N ARG A 202 1.58 3.94 -10.49
CA ARG A 202 2.00 4.28 -9.12
C ARG A 202 3.29 3.59 -8.68
N PHE A 203 3.41 2.27 -8.88
CA PHE A 203 4.61 1.53 -8.47
C PHE A 203 5.84 1.83 -9.32
N VAL A 204 5.63 2.19 -10.59
CA VAL A 204 6.71 2.48 -11.54
C VAL A 204 6.72 3.95 -12.00
N TRP A 205 5.61 4.70 -11.96
CA TRP A 205 5.46 5.94 -12.73
C TRP A 205 5.05 7.25 -11.98
N GLN A 206 5.15 7.39 -10.65
CA GLN A 206 4.85 8.69 -10.01
C GLN A 206 5.75 9.87 -10.50
N ASP A 207 6.82 9.58 -11.25
CA ASP A 207 7.63 10.59 -11.94
C ASP A 207 7.21 10.88 -13.38
N ILE A 208 6.23 10.17 -13.93
CA ILE A 208 6.04 10.15 -15.38
C ILE A 208 5.17 11.28 -15.90
N ASP A 209 4.25 11.82 -15.11
CA ASP A 209 3.62 13.10 -15.46
C ASP A 209 4.61 14.28 -15.42
N LYS A 210 5.66 14.18 -14.60
CA LYS A 210 6.80 15.13 -14.63
C LYS A 210 7.78 14.85 -15.78
N LEU A 211 7.87 13.61 -16.28
CA LEU A 211 8.74 13.22 -17.39
C LEU A 211 8.09 13.40 -18.78
N LEU A 212 6.76 13.28 -18.91
CA LEU A 212 6.03 13.34 -20.19
C LEU A 212 5.93 14.74 -20.79
N THR A 213 6.28 15.80 -20.05
CA THR A 213 6.02 17.18 -20.49
C THR A 213 7.13 17.82 -21.34
N SER A 214 8.27 17.16 -21.59
CA SER A 214 9.20 17.55 -22.68
C SER A 214 10.46 16.69 -22.71
N ASP A 215 10.81 16.16 -23.89
CA ASP A 215 12.14 15.66 -24.34
C ASP A 215 12.23 14.16 -24.68
N GLN A 216 12.81 13.87 -25.86
CA GLN A 216 13.00 12.53 -26.45
C GLN A 216 13.90 11.65 -25.58
N THR A 217 14.85 12.25 -24.88
CA THR A 217 15.72 11.62 -23.87
C THR A 217 14.92 10.86 -22.80
N LYS A 218 13.69 11.31 -22.52
CA LYS A 218 12.83 10.73 -21.47
C LYS A 218 12.03 9.52 -21.95
N VAL A 219 11.76 9.40 -23.25
CA VAL A 219 11.20 8.18 -23.87
C VAL A 219 12.24 7.06 -23.83
N ASP A 220 13.51 7.39 -24.08
CA ASP A 220 14.61 6.43 -24.05
C ASP A 220 14.87 5.93 -22.62
N MET A 221 14.82 6.80 -21.61
CA MET A 221 14.89 6.41 -20.19
C MET A 221 13.74 5.50 -19.76
N LEU A 222 12.56 5.68 -20.34
CA LEU A 222 11.36 4.94 -19.99
C LEU A 222 11.34 3.55 -20.66
N GLN A 223 11.91 3.45 -21.85
CA GLN A 223 12.26 2.17 -22.49
C GLN A 223 13.37 1.45 -21.72
N GLU A 224 14.39 2.17 -21.25
CA GLU A 224 15.47 1.61 -20.42
C GLU A 224 14.94 1.12 -19.07
N PHE A 225 14.07 1.88 -18.39
CA PHE A 225 13.47 1.45 -17.13
C PHE A 225 12.55 0.25 -17.31
N THR A 226 11.71 0.25 -18.35
CA THR A 226 10.87 -0.90 -18.70
C THR A 226 11.72 -2.10 -19.07
N SER A 227 12.82 -1.91 -19.80
CA SER A 227 13.79 -2.97 -20.09
C SER A 227 14.43 -3.48 -18.80
N ILE A 228 14.89 -2.63 -17.90
CA ILE A 228 15.48 -3.03 -16.62
C ILE A 228 14.47 -3.76 -15.75
N PHE A 229 13.23 -3.30 -15.68
CA PHE A 229 12.17 -3.96 -14.91
C PHE A 229 11.82 -5.32 -15.52
N LEU A 230 11.69 -5.41 -16.84
CA LEU A 230 11.45 -6.67 -17.54
C LEU A 230 12.66 -7.61 -17.47
N ASP A 231 13.89 -7.10 -17.57
CA ASP A 231 15.14 -7.85 -17.46
C ASP A 231 15.34 -8.35 -16.02
N GLU A 232 14.97 -7.56 -15.01
CA GLU A 232 15.02 -7.97 -13.62
C GLU A 232 13.92 -9.00 -13.30
N CYS A 233 12.71 -8.82 -13.85
CA CYS A 233 11.66 -9.83 -13.80
C CYS A 233 12.11 -11.13 -14.49
N ASP A 234 12.67 -11.05 -15.70
CA ASP A 234 13.18 -12.20 -16.45
C ASP A 234 14.36 -12.86 -15.74
N ARG A 235 15.26 -12.10 -15.13
CA ARG A 235 16.35 -12.63 -14.31
C ARG A 235 15.82 -13.37 -13.10
N ILE A 236 14.84 -12.80 -12.38
CA ILE A 236 14.23 -13.41 -11.19
C ILE A 236 13.47 -14.69 -11.56
N ILE A 237 12.73 -14.68 -12.67
CA ILE A 237 11.97 -15.84 -13.18
C ILE A 237 12.90 -16.98 -13.62
N ASN A 238 14.09 -16.65 -14.14
CA ASN A 238 15.00 -17.63 -14.75
C ASN A 238 16.25 -17.97 -13.89
N THR A 239 16.31 -17.52 -12.63
CA THR A 239 17.37 -17.96 -11.69
C THR A 239 16.90 -19.24 -10.98
N PRO A 240 17.65 -20.36 -11.06
CA PRO A 240 17.24 -21.67 -10.54
C PRO A 240 17.13 -21.75 -9.02
#